data_AF-A0A950ETQ1-F1
#
_entry.id   AF-A0A950ETQ1-F1
#
_cell.length_a   1.000
_cell.length_b   1.000
_cell.length_c   1.000
_cell.angle_alpha   90.00
_cell.angle_beta   90.00
_cell.angle_gamma   90.00
#
_symmetry.space_group_name_H-M   'P 1'
#
loop_
_entity.id
_entity.type
_entity.pdbx_description
1 polymer ?
#
loop_
_entity_poly.entity_id
_entity_poly.type
_entity_poly.pdbx_seq_one_letter_code
_entity_poly.pdbx_strand_id
1 'polypeptide(L)'
;MQNNRLLVVWALVFVVALAALVFGGFAIRKSAVSVIDDEATIRTTRGLLFAVLKDQLDEETAVRGFAVTHQREFLEPYDAARETMPVQVTELEAQLQTLRLTSDVTAVEDAKRVNDEWVSSVALVVIEGKTHDLVGVQVSGKRLVDEFRVDMAAIDHDLSDQYALLGQRSQDEVSNFTGFVLIAGGLLLAAALLFTAFQVAAHQRYERVQRQARDAERREETVHAAYQAERRIAQNLQEAIKQRELPVLPSIALSAIYVPAKEEAMVGGDWYDAFDIGAGRIFFTIGDITGHGIDAAVAMSRVRSSVLSAALRDLDPAGVLARINQEQCEGRDWPLVTAIVGVADSNSYEISYASAGHPPPILLEPGVDPALLELGSLPLGASKSTVYVTHHVRAVPDAMLVLYTDGVVEQTRNVITGERALVHAVGDLTKAERTEAARAIYDRIFGAQAGVDDIAIMTVAFSAPRRSDAARPVARPASAPADPIPPTAQSGIESSRNAAVPSDATQRRRVA
;
A
#
# COMPACT_ATOMS: atom_id res chain seq x y z
N MET A 1 7.87 -12.14 -20.03
CA MET A 1 7.86 -12.77 -21.37
C MET A 1 6.54 -13.49 -21.73
N GLN A 2 5.78 -14.04 -20.78
CA GLN A 2 4.57 -14.82 -21.07
C GLN A 2 3.38 -13.99 -21.63
N ASN A 3 3.22 -12.73 -21.22
CA ASN A 3 2.15 -11.84 -21.72
C ASN A 3 2.30 -11.47 -23.20
N ASN A 4 3.52 -11.31 -23.73
CA ASN A 4 3.71 -10.98 -25.15
C ASN A 4 3.30 -12.13 -26.07
N ARG A 5 3.51 -13.38 -25.66
CA ARG A 5 3.09 -14.55 -26.46
C ARG A 5 1.57 -14.64 -26.59
N LEU A 6 0.84 -14.33 -25.52
CA LEU A 6 -0.63 -14.34 -25.52
C LEU A 6 -1.23 -13.20 -26.35
N LEU A 7 -0.65 -12.00 -26.29
CA LEU A 7 -1.06 -10.88 -27.16
C LEU A 7 -0.87 -11.20 -28.64
N VAL A 8 0.25 -11.85 -28.98
CA VAL A 8 0.53 -12.28 -30.37
C VAL A 8 -0.49 -13.34 -30.83
N VAL A 9 -0.87 -14.29 -29.96
CA VAL A 9 -1.90 -15.29 -30.30
C VAL A 9 -3.25 -14.63 -30.57
N TRP A 10 -3.68 -13.68 -29.72
CA TRP A 10 -4.94 -12.96 -29.93
C TRP A 10 -4.93 -12.09 -31.19
N ALA A 11 -3.82 -11.44 -31.49
CA ALA A 11 -3.66 -10.68 -32.73
C ALA A 11 -3.75 -11.59 -33.97
N LEU A 12 -3.15 -12.77 -33.94
CA LEU A 12 -3.22 -13.75 -35.02
C LEU A 12 -4.66 -14.24 -35.25
N VAL A 13 -5.37 -14.60 -34.17
CA VAL A 13 -6.77 -15.03 -34.23
C VAL A 13 -7.65 -13.95 -34.85
N PHE A 14 -7.44 -12.68 -34.47
CA PHE A 14 -8.18 -11.56 -35.01
C PHE A 14 -7.92 -11.36 -36.51
N VAL A 15 -6.66 -11.44 -36.95
CA VAL A 15 -6.30 -11.29 -38.37
C VAL A 15 -6.91 -12.40 -39.23
N VAL A 16 -6.85 -13.65 -38.76
CA VAL A 16 -7.44 -14.79 -39.49
C VAL A 16 -8.97 -14.65 -39.59
N ALA A 17 -9.63 -14.24 -38.50
CA ALA A 17 -11.07 -14.00 -38.50
C ALA A 17 -11.45 -12.88 -39.49
N LEU A 18 -10.71 -11.78 -39.50
CA LEU A 18 -10.94 -10.65 -40.41
C LEU A 18 -10.78 -11.08 -41.88
N ALA A 19 -9.74 -11.85 -42.20
CA ALA A 19 -9.50 -12.35 -43.56
C ALA A 19 -10.64 -13.26 -44.05
N ALA A 20 -11.15 -14.16 -43.20
CA ALA A 20 -12.27 -15.02 -43.53
C ALA A 20 -13.57 -14.22 -43.80
N LEU A 21 -13.80 -13.15 -43.03
CA LEU A 21 -14.97 -12.28 -43.21
C LEU A 21 -14.92 -11.52 -44.54
N VAL A 22 -13.76 -10.96 -44.89
CA VAL A 22 -13.57 -10.23 -46.14
C VAL A 22 -13.73 -11.15 -47.34
N PHE A 23 -13.15 -12.36 -47.29
CA PHE A 23 -13.23 -13.32 -48.39
C PHE A 23 -14.67 -13.84 -48.58
N GLY A 24 -15.36 -14.21 -47.49
CA GLY A 24 -16.75 -14.66 -47.55
C GLY A 24 -17.69 -13.58 -48.09
N GLY A 25 -17.52 -12.32 -47.66
CA GLY A 25 -18.30 -11.20 -48.17
C GLY A 25 -18.11 -10.95 -49.67
N PHE A 26 -16.89 -11.11 -50.19
CA PHE A 26 -16.63 -10.96 -51.62
C PHE A 26 -17.29 -12.08 -52.46
N ALA A 27 -17.24 -13.33 -51.98
CA ALA A 27 -17.89 -14.45 -52.65
C ALA A 27 -19.41 -14.26 -52.77
N ILE A 28 -20.06 -13.85 -51.68
CA ILE A 28 -21.51 -13.65 -51.65
C ILE A 28 -21.92 -12.46 -52.54
N ARG A 29 -21.18 -11.34 -52.47
CA ARG A 29 -21.42 -10.19 -53.35
C ARG A 29 -21.35 -10.58 -54.82
N LYS A 30 -20.33 -11.36 -55.20
CA LYS A 30 -20.14 -11.79 -56.59
C LYS A 30 -21.34 -12.61 -57.08
N SER A 31 -21.84 -13.53 -56.25
CA SER A 31 -22.98 -14.38 -56.61
C SER A 31 -24.30 -13.61 -56.68
N ALA A 32 -24.54 -12.71 -55.72
CA ALA A 32 -25.74 -11.86 -55.70
C ALA A 32 -25.84 -10.95 -56.94
N VAL A 33 -24.72 -10.38 -57.39
CA VAL A 33 -24.68 -9.55 -58.61
C VAL A 33 -25.04 -10.36 -59.84
N SER A 34 -24.52 -11.59 -60.00
CA SER A 34 -24.87 -12.43 -61.15
C SER A 34 -26.36 -12.80 -61.21
N VAL A 35 -27.01 -13.02 -60.06
CA VAL A 35 -28.46 -13.30 -60.04
C VAL A 35 -29.28 -12.10 -60.51
N ILE A 36 -28.89 -10.88 -60.11
CA ILE A 36 -29.56 -9.64 -60.52
C ILE A 36 -29.41 -9.40 -62.02
N ASP A 37 -28.19 -9.59 -62.55
CA ASP A 37 -27.90 -9.41 -63.97
C ASP A 37 -28.71 -10.41 -64.82
N ASP A 38 -28.71 -11.70 -64.45
CA ASP A 38 -29.47 -12.75 -65.16
C ASP A 38 -31.00 -12.49 -65.13
N GLU A 39 -31.55 -12.02 -64.00
CA GLU A 39 -32.98 -11.68 -63.88
C GLU A 39 -33.37 -10.52 -64.81
N ALA A 40 -32.52 -9.49 -64.89
CA ALA A 40 -32.73 -8.34 -65.76
C ALA A 40 -32.69 -8.74 -67.25
N THR A 41 -31.76 -9.63 -67.62
CA THR A 41 -31.66 -10.19 -68.97
C THR A 41 -32.93 -10.99 -69.33
N ILE A 42 -33.37 -11.96 -68.51
CA ILE A 42 -34.58 -12.76 -68.78
C ILE A 42 -35.82 -11.86 -68.97
N ARG A 43 -35.99 -10.85 -68.12
CA ARG A 43 -37.11 -9.91 -68.22
C ARG A 43 -37.11 -9.16 -69.54
N THR A 44 -35.93 -8.73 -69.99
CA THR A 44 -35.74 -8.02 -71.26
C THR A 44 -36.03 -8.95 -72.44
N THR A 45 -35.51 -10.18 -72.42
CA THR A 45 -35.74 -11.21 -73.45
C THR A 45 -37.24 -11.54 -73.60
N ARG A 46 -37.96 -11.69 -72.48
CA ARG A 46 -39.41 -11.95 -72.53
C ARG A 46 -40.19 -10.77 -73.12
N GLY A 47 -39.76 -9.54 -72.83
CA GLY A 47 -40.32 -8.33 -73.45
C GLY A 47 -40.17 -8.32 -74.97
N LEU A 48 -39.00 -8.72 -75.48
CA LEU A 48 -38.73 -8.86 -76.91
C LEU A 48 -39.57 -9.97 -77.54
N LEU A 49 -39.70 -11.12 -76.87
CA LEU A 49 -40.55 -12.22 -77.33
C LEU A 49 -42.01 -11.78 -77.51
N PHE A 50 -42.56 -11.03 -76.55
CA PHE A 50 -43.90 -10.46 -76.66
C PHE A 50 -44.01 -9.42 -77.79
N ALA A 51 -42.98 -8.63 -78.03
CA ALA A 51 -42.97 -7.66 -79.12
C ALA A 51 -43.00 -8.36 -80.49
N VAL A 52 -42.20 -9.43 -80.67
CA VAL A 52 -42.17 -10.23 -81.89
C VAL A 52 -43.52 -10.92 -82.16
N LEU A 53 -44.14 -11.50 -81.12
CA LEU A 53 -45.48 -12.08 -81.21
C LEU A 53 -46.55 -11.05 -81.58
N LYS A 54 -46.45 -9.84 -81.03
CA LYS A 54 -47.36 -8.73 -81.35
C LYS A 54 -47.19 -8.31 -82.81
N ASP A 55 -45.96 -8.13 -83.28
CA ASP A 55 -45.69 -7.71 -84.66
C ASP A 55 -46.19 -8.77 -85.65
N GLN A 56 -46.07 -10.08 -85.35
CA GLN A 56 -46.64 -11.15 -86.16
C GLN A 56 -48.18 -11.07 -86.21
N LEU A 57 -48.82 -10.80 -85.06
CA LEU A 57 -50.27 -10.64 -84.99
C LEU A 57 -50.74 -9.40 -85.76
N ASP A 58 -50.00 -8.30 -85.69
CA ASP A 58 -50.27 -7.07 -86.43
C ASP A 58 -50.14 -7.32 -87.94
N GLU A 59 -49.10 -8.04 -88.39
CA GLU A 59 -48.96 -8.50 -89.78
C GLU A 59 -50.19 -9.32 -90.22
N GLU A 60 -50.58 -10.35 -89.46
CA GLU A 60 -51.71 -11.24 -89.77
C GLU A 60 -53.05 -10.50 -89.83
N THR A 61 -53.31 -9.66 -88.84
CA THR A 61 -54.59 -8.96 -88.67
C THR A 61 -54.76 -7.85 -89.70
N ALA A 62 -53.69 -7.11 -90.00
CA ALA A 62 -53.67 -6.06 -91.03
C ALA A 62 -53.94 -6.64 -92.43
N VAL A 63 -53.23 -7.73 -92.80
CA VAL A 63 -53.44 -8.40 -94.09
C VAL A 63 -54.86 -8.94 -94.21
N ARG A 64 -55.42 -9.53 -93.14
CA ARG A 64 -56.84 -9.97 -93.13
C ARG A 64 -57.81 -8.81 -93.25
N GLY A 65 -57.57 -7.70 -92.55
CA GLY A 65 -58.36 -6.48 -92.64
C GLY A 65 -58.40 -5.96 -94.08
N PHE A 66 -57.22 -5.83 -94.69
CA PHE A 66 -57.09 -5.43 -96.09
C PHE A 66 -57.78 -6.40 -97.06
N ALA A 67 -57.66 -7.71 -96.85
CA ALA A 67 -58.32 -8.71 -97.71
C ALA A 67 -59.85 -8.55 -97.75
N VAL A 68 -60.45 -8.09 -96.65
CA VAL A 68 -61.91 -7.88 -96.55
C VAL A 68 -62.29 -6.49 -97.07
N THR A 69 -61.58 -5.44 -96.66
CA THR A 69 -61.99 -4.04 -96.89
C THR A 69 -61.42 -3.44 -98.17
N HIS A 70 -60.31 -3.99 -98.68
CA HIS A 70 -59.50 -3.45 -99.78
C HIS A 70 -58.99 -2.01 -99.53
N GLN A 71 -59.02 -1.55 -98.28
CA GLN A 71 -58.53 -0.22 -97.89
C GLN A 71 -57.10 -0.32 -97.37
N ARG A 72 -56.18 0.40 -98.02
CA ARG A 72 -54.75 0.38 -97.65
C ARG A 72 -54.45 0.88 -96.23
N GLU A 73 -55.33 1.68 -95.64
CA GLU A 73 -55.21 2.12 -94.24
C GLU A 73 -55.13 0.94 -93.26
N PHE A 74 -55.72 -0.21 -93.58
CA PHE A 74 -55.60 -1.42 -92.76
C PHE A 74 -54.21 -2.07 -92.81
N LEU A 75 -53.32 -1.68 -93.73
CA LEU A 75 -51.96 -2.20 -93.85
C LEU A 75 -50.94 -1.43 -93.00
N GLU A 76 -51.30 -0.29 -92.39
CA GLU A 76 -50.37 0.48 -91.55
C GLU A 76 -49.70 -0.37 -90.44
N PRO A 77 -50.42 -1.26 -89.71
CA PRO A 77 -49.78 -2.12 -88.71
C PRO A 77 -48.84 -3.17 -89.32
N TYR A 78 -49.15 -3.67 -90.53
CA TYR A 78 -48.27 -4.58 -91.26
C TYR A 78 -46.97 -3.88 -91.66
N ASP A 79 -47.07 -2.68 -92.26
CA ASP A 79 -45.90 -1.92 -92.69
C ASP A 79 -45.00 -1.56 -91.49
N ALA A 80 -45.60 -1.15 -90.36
CA ALA A 80 -44.88 -0.89 -89.12
C ALA A 80 -44.17 -2.15 -88.58
N ALA A 81 -44.86 -3.29 -88.56
CA ALA A 81 -44.29 -4.56 -88.10
C ALA A 81 -43.13 -5.04 -89.00
N ARG A 82 -43.18 -4.79 -90.32
CA ARG A 82 -42.07 -5.09 -91.24
C ARG A 82 -40.80 -4.30 -90.94
N GLU A 83 -40.95 -3.09 -90.40
CA GLU A 83 -39.81 -2.27 -89.97
C GLU A 83 -39.24 -2.71 -88.62
N THR A 84 -40.09 -3.08 -87.66
CA THR A 84 -39.67 -3.35 -86.27
C THR A 84 -39.27 -4.79 -86.01
N MET A 85 -39.94 -5.76 -86.62
CA MET A 85 -39.74 -7.18 -86.30
C MET A 85 -38.29 -7.67 -86.56
N PRO A 86 -37.60 -7.34 -87.67
CA PRO A 86 -36.23 -7.81 -87.90
C PRO A 86 -35.25 -7.34 -86.82
N VAL A 87 -35.44 -6.12 -86.30
CA VAL A 87 -34.62 -5.56 -85.22
C VAL A 87 -34.89 -6.30 -83.92
N GLN A 88 -36.17 -6.53 -83.59
CA GLN A 88 -36.57 -7.25 -82.38
C GLN A 88 -36.11 -8.71 -82.38
N VAL A 89 -36.18 -9.41 -83.52
CA VAL A 89 -35.71 -10.79 -83.68
C VAL A 89 -34.19 -10.87 -83.50
N THR A 90 -33.42 -9.93 -84.07
CA THR A 90 -31.96 -9.89 -83.91
C THR A 90 -31.55 -9.65 -82.45
N GLU A 91 -32.25 -8.73 -81.75
CA GLU A 91 -31.99 -8.48 -80.34
C GLU A 91 -32.42 -9.68 -79.47
N LEU A 92 -33.54 -10.32 -79.78
CA LEU A 92 -34.00 -11.54 -79.09
C LEU A 92 -32.93 -12.65 -79.18
N GLU A 93 -32.34 -12.85 -80.36
CA GLU A 93 -31.27 -13.81 -80.57
C GLU A 93 -30.02 -13.48 -79.72
N ALA A 94 -29.58 -12.22 -79.70
CA ALA A 94 -28.43 -11.78 -78.91
C ALA A 94 -28.64 -11.97 -77.39
N GLN A 95 -29.86 -11.73 -76.91
CA GLN A 95 -30.21 -11.92 -75.50
C GLN A 95 -30.27 -13.41 -75.11
N LEU A 96 -30.81 -14.28 -75.98
CA LEU A 96 -30.81 -15.74 -75.77
C LEU A 96 -29.40 -16.33 -75.75
N GLN A 97 -28.49 -15.83 -76.60
CA GLN A 97 -27.07 -16.21 -76.56
C GLN A 97 -26.39 -15.80 -75.24
N THR A 98 -26.73 -14.61 -74.72
CA THR A 98 -26.22 -14.12 -73.43
C THR A 98 -26.65 -15.04 -72.28
N LEU A 99 -27.90 -15.52 -72.31
CA LEU A 99 -28.45 -16.50 -71.35
C LEU A 99 -27.93 -17.94 -71.56
N ARG A 100 -27.12 -18.19 -72.60
CA ARG A 100 -26.59 -19.51 -72.98
C ARG A 100 -27.67 -20.54 -73.32
N LEU A 101 -28.82 -20.08 -73.83
CA LEU A 101 -29.92 -20.93 -74.30
C LEU A 101 -29.73 -21.30 -75.77
N THR A 102 -28.76 -22.19 -76.03
CA THR A 102 -28.33 -22.54 -77.40
C THR A 102 -29.34 -23.35 -78.21
N SER A 103 -30.30 -24.03 -77.56
CA SER A 103 -31.43 -24.72 -78.22
C SER A 103 -32.47 -23.77 -78.81
N ASP A 104 -32.50 -22.52 -78.35
CA ASP A 104 -33.57 -21.57 -78.65
C ASP A 104 -33.20 -20.67 -79.83
N VAL A 105 -31.90 -20.54 -80.12
CA VAL A 105 -31.40 -19.84 -81.31
C VAL A 105 -31.94 -20.51 -82.58
N THR A 106 -32.04 -21.85 -82.59
CA THR A 106 -32.64 -22.57 -83.72
C THR A 106 -34.15 -22.33 -83.85
N ALA A 107 -34.86 -22.11 -82.74
CA ALA A 107 -36.28 -21.75 -82.76
C ALA A 107 -36.50 -20.32 -83.27
N VAL A 108 -35.60 -19.38 -82.95
CA VAL A 108 -35.61 -18.02 -83.52
C VAL A 108 -35.35 -18.03 -85.02
N GLU A 109 -34.37 -18.81 -85.47
CA GLU A 109 -34.08 -19.00 -86.90
C GLU A 109 -35.26 -19.62 -87.65
N ASP A 110 -35.93 -20.61 -87.05
CA ASP A 110 -37.09 -21.26 -87.64
C ASP A 110 -38.31 -20.32 -87.70
N ALA A 111 -38.60 -19.60 -86.62
CA ALA A 111 -39.66 -18.61 -86.60
C ALA A 111 -39.44 -17.50 -87.63
N LYS A 112 -38.20 -17.05 -87.82
CA LYS A 112 -37.84 -16.08 -88.87
C LYS A 112 -38.13 -16.66 -90.26
N ARG A 113 -37.69 -17.90 -90.53
CA ARG A 113 -37.95 -18.60 -91.79
C ARG A 113 -39.46 -18.73 -92.06
N VAL A 114 -40.23 -19.15 -91.06
CA VAL A 114 -41.69 -19.32 -91.14
C VAL A 114 -42.38 -17.99 -91.40
N ASN A 115 -41.93 -16.89 -90.77
CA ASN A 115 -42.52 -15.58 -91.01
C ASN A 115 -42.21 -15.05 -92.42
N ASP A 116 -40.98 -15.22 -92.92
CA ASP A 116 -40.61 -14.84 -94.29
C ASP A 116 -41.40 -15.66 -95.33
N GLU A 117 -41.66 -16.95 -95.05
CA GLU A 117 -42.55 -17.79 -95.85
C GLU A 117 -43.99 -17.29 -95.80
N TRP A 118 -44.50 -16.89 -94.64
CA TRP A 118 -45.84 -16.32 -94.49
C TRP A 118 -45.98 -15.01 -95.27
N VAL A 119 -45.01 -14.10 -95.17
CA VAL A 119 -45.01 -12.83 -95.91
C VAL A 119 -45.04 -13.06 -97.42
N SER A 120 -44.18 -13.94 -97.92
CA SER A 120 -44.05 -14.18 -99.36
C SER A 120 -45.21 -14.99 -99.96
N SER A 121 -45.74 -15.98 -99.23
CA SER A 121 -46.79 -16.89 -99.73
C SER A 121 -48.22 -16.44 -99.41
N VAL A 122 -48.40 -15.57 -98.39
CA VAL A 122 -49.71 -15.11 -97.93
C VAL A 122 -49.84 -13.60 -98.08
N ALA A 123 -49.03 -12.82 -97.35
CA ALA A 123 -49.22 -11.37 -97.25
C ALA A 123 -49.12 -10.68 -98.62
N LEU A 124 -48.01 -10.88 -99.34
CA LEU A 124 -47.79 -10.25 -100.64
C LEU A 124 -48.81 -10.73 -101.69
N VAL A 125 -49.15 -12.03 -101.68
CA VAL A 125 -50.14 -12.62 -102.61
C VAL A 125 -51.53 -11.98 -102.41
N VAL A 126 -51.93 -11.74 -101.17
CA VAL A 126 -53.19 -11.08 -100.80
C VAL A 126 -53.16 -9.59 -101.12
N ILE A 127 -52.09 -8.87 -100.75
CA ILE A 127 -51.94 -7.42 -100.95
C ILE A 127 -51.89 -7.06 -102.44
N GLU A 128 -51.17 -7.85 -103.24
CA GLU A 128 -51.00 -7.60 -104.68
C GLU A 128 -52.18 -8.13 -105.52
N GLY A 129 -53.16 -8.81 -104.91
CA GLY A 129 -54.33 -9.36 -105.59
C GLY A 129 -54.01 -10.51 -106.55
N LYS A 130 -52.96 -11.29 -106.28
CA LYS A 130 -52.41 -12.30 -107.20
C LYS A 130 -53.02 -13.71 -107.07
N THR A 131 -54.11 -13.89 -106.29
CA THR A 131 -54.76 -15.20 -106.08
C THR A 131 -56.28 -15.16 -106.32
N HIS A 132 -56.81 -16.26 -106.87
CA HIS A 132 -58.25 -16.52 -106.98
C HIS A 132 -58.74 -17.52 -105.90
N ASP A 133 -57.82 -18.11 -105.12
CA ASP A 133 -58.10 -19.04 -104.02
C ASP A 133 -57.68 -18.40 -102.69
N LEU A 134 -58.54 -17.50 -102.19
CA LEU A 134 -58.31 -16.82 -100.90
C LEU A 134 -58.43 -17.80 -99.72
N VAL A 135 -59.25 -18.83 -99.84
CA VAL A 135 -59.47 -19.80 -98.75
C VAL A 135 -58.24 -20.68 -98.56
N GLY A 136 -57.66 -21.21 -99.64
CA GLY A 136 -56.43 -21.99 -99.57
C GLY A 136 -55.25 -21.21 -99.01
N VAL A 137 -55.09 -19.95 -99.42
CA VAL A 137 -54.05 -19.04 -98.91
C VAL A 137 -54.25 -18.74 -97.41
N GLN A 138 -55.51 -18.54 -96.96
CA GLN A 138 -55.81 -18.34 -95.53
C GLN A 138 -55.54 -19.58 -94.67
N VAL A 139 -55.84 -20.79 -95.17
CA VAL A 139 -55.56 -22.05 -94.47
C VAL A 139 -54.05 -22.28 -94.35
N SER A 140 -53.28 -22.03 -95.42
CA SER A 140 -51.82 -22.11 -95.39
C SER A 140 -51.22 -21.08 -94.44
N GLY A 141 -51.71 -19.84 -94.47
CA GLY A 141 -51.28 -18.78 -93.56
C GLY A 141 -51.55 -19.11 -92.10
N LYS A 142 -52.71 -19.71 -91.79
CA LYS A 142 -52.99 -20.18 -90.43
C LYS A 142 -51.97 -21.22 -89.97
N ARG A 143 -51.62 -22.19 -90.82
CA ARG A 143 -50.61 -23.21 -90.49
C ARG A 143 -49.25 -22.60 -90.15
N LEU A 144 -48.78 -21.65 -90.97
CA LEU A 144 -47.49 -20.98 -90.74
C LEU A 144 -47.51 -20.13 -89.47
N VAL A 145 -48.61 -19.43 -89.17
CA VAL A 145 -48.77 -18.70 -87.91
C VAL A 145 -48.78 -19.64 -86.70
N ASP A 146 -49.46 -20.79 -86.81
CA ASP A 146 -49.47 -21.80 -85.75
C ASP A 146 -48.06 -22.39 -85.53
N GLU A 147 -47.28 -22.62 -86.60
CA GLU A 147 -45.86 -23.05 -86.55
C GLU A 147 -44.99 -21.99 -85.85
N PHE A 148 -45.09 -20.72 -86.24
CA PHE A 148 -44.40 -19.60 -85.60
C PHE A 148 -44.71 -19.49 -84.09
N ARG A 149 -45.99 -19.67 -83.71
CA ARG A 149 -46.40 -19.61 -82.31
C ARG A 149 -45.86 -20.77 -81.48
N VAL A 150 -45.64 -21.94 -82.09
CA VAL A 150 -45.02 -23.09 -81.40
C VAL A 150 -43.57 -22.78 -81.06
N ASP A 151 -42.81 -22.20 -81.98
CA ASP A 151 -41.41 -21.82 -81.74
C ASP A 151 -41.28 -20.75 -80.65
N MET A 152 -42.12 -19.71 -80.72
CA MET A 152 -42.14 -18.66 -79.69
C MET A 152 -42.59 -19.20 -78.32
N ALA A 153 -43.51 -20.17 -78.28
CA ALA A 153 -43.93 -20.81 -77.04
C ALA A 153 -42.83 -21.70 -76.44
N ALA A 154 -42.00 -22.34 -77.26
CA ALA A 154 -40.83 -23.09 -76.79
C ALA A 154 -39.83 -22.14 -76.10
N ILE A 155 -39.56 -20.98 -76.71
CA ILE A 155 -38.68 -19.96 -76.11
C ILE A 155 -39.27 -19.41 -74.79
N ASP A 156 -40.58 -19.14 -74.70
CA ASP A 156 -41.20 -18.67 -73.44
C ASP A 156 -41.14 -19.73 -72.32
N HIS A 157 -41.23 -21.02 -72.67
CA HIS A 157 -41.09 -22.12 -71.72
C HIS A 157 -39.67 -22.17 -71.15
N ASP A 158 -38.66 -22.16 -72.01
CA ASP A 158 -37.26 -22.23 -71.58
C ASP A 158 -36.86 -21.00 -70.75
N LEU A 159 -37.34 -19.81 -71.11
CA LEU A 159 -37.18 -18.60 -70.29
C LEU A 159 -37.87 -18.72 -68.92
N SER A 160 -39.05 -19.35 -68.86
CA SER A 160 -39.77 -19.59 -67.61
C SER A 160 -39.04 -20.59 -66.70
N ASP A 161 -38.43 -21.62 -67.28
CA ASP A 161 -37.60 -22.59 -66.57
C ASP A 161 -36.32 -21.95 -66.01
N GLN A 162 -35.64 -21.11 -66.80
CA GLN A 162 -34.49 -20.34 -66.32
C GLN A 162 -34.87 -19.40 -65.18
N TYR A 163 -36.03 -18.73 -65.28
CA TYR A 163 -36.51 -17.85 -64.21
C TYR A 163 -36.80 -18.62 -62.91
N ALA A 164 -37.37 -19.83 -63.00
CA ALA A 164 -37.60 -20.69 -61.84
C ALA A 164 -36.29 -21.16 -61.18
N LEU A 165 -35.28 -21.52 -61.99
CA LEU A 165 -33.95 -21.91 -61.51
C LEU A 165 -33.21 -20.73 -60.84
N LEU A 166 -33.32 -19.52 -61.40
CA LEU A 166 -32.79 -18.31 -60.76
C LEU A 166 -33.48 -18.01 -59.43
N GLY A 167 -34.80 -18.23 -59.34
CA GLY A 167 -35.54 -18.11 -58.09
C GLY A 167 -34.99 -19.02 -56.98
N GLN A 168 -34.69 -20.29 -57.32
CA GLN A 168 -34.06 -21.23 -56.38
C GLN A 168 -32.65 -20.79 -55.99
N ARG A 169 -31.80 -20.44 -56.96
CA ARG A 169 -30.43 -19.95 -56.68
C ARG A 169 -30.42 -18.69 -55.81
N SER A 170 -31.34 -17.76 -56.07
CA SER A 170 -31.51 -16.54 -55.28
C SER A 170 -31.84 -16.87 -53.82
N GLN A 171 -32.76 -17.81 -53.59
CA GLN A 171 -33.12 -18.23 -52.24
C GLN A 171 -31.96 -18.94 -51.52
N ASP A 172 -31.20 -19.78 -52.22
CA ASP A 172 -30.01 -20.43 -51.68
C ASP A 172 -28.91 -19.42 -51.33
N GLU A 173 -28.70 -18.40 -52.17
CA GLU A 173 -27.76 -17.31 -51.89
C GLU A 173 -28.17 -16.47 -50.68
N VAL A 174 -29.46 -16.15 -50.53
CA VAL A 174 -29.99 -15.46 -49.34
C VAL A 174 -29.76 -16.30 -48.07
N SER A 175 -29.99 -17.62 -48.14
CA SER A 175 -29.76 -18.54 -47.03
C SER A 175 -28.27 -18.62 -46.66
N ASN A 176 -27.40 -18.78 -47.66
CA ASN A 176 -25.95 -18.81 -47.48
C ASN A 176 -25.42 -17.50 -46.88
N PHE A 177 -25.93 -16.36 -47.34
CA PHE A 177 -25.60 -15.05 -46.77
C PHE A 177 -26.00 -14.96 -45.28
N THR A 178 -27.24 -15.36 -44.97
CA THR A 178 -27.75 -15.33 -43.59
C THR A 178 -26.92 -16.24 -42.68
N GLY A 179 -26.61 -17.46 -43.14
CA GLY A 179 -25.76 -18.40 -42.42
C GLY A 179 -24.34 -17.86 -42.17
N PHE A 180 -23.74 -17.25 -43.20
CA PHE A 180 -22.44 -16.60 -43.07
C PHE A 180 -22.45 -15.48 -42.03
N VAL A 181 -23.45 -14.59 -42.06
CA VAL A 181 -23.58 -13.48 -41.09
C VAL A 181 -23.74 -14.00 -39.66
N LEU A 182 -24.54 -15.04 -39.44
CA LEU A 182 -24.75 -15.63 -38.11
C LEU A 182 -23.46 -16.27 -37.57
N ILE A 183 -22.76 -17.06 -38.40
CA ILE A 183 -21.49 -17.70 -38.00
C ILE A 183 -20.42 -16.64 -37.73
N ALA A 184 -20.27 -15.67 -38.63
CA ALA A 184 -19.37 -14.53 -38.49
C ALA A 184 -19.61 -13.76 -37.18
N GLY A 185 -20.86 -13.36 -36.94
CA GLY A 185 -21.27 -12.62 -35.75
C GLY A 185 -21.05 -13.44 -34.47
N GLY A 186 -21.38 -14.73 -34.48
CA GLY A 186 -21.18 -15.63 -33.36
C GLY A 186 -19.69 -15.81 -33.00
N LEU A 187 -18.83 -15.97 -34.00
CA LEU A 187 -17.38 -16.08 -33.80
C LEU A 187 -16.78 -14.78 -33.23
N LEU A 188 -17.19 -13.62 -33.75
CA LEU A 188 -16.75 -12.33 -33.23
C LEU A 188 -17.20 -12.11 -31.78
N LEU A 189 -18.45 -12.46 -31.46
CA LEU A 189 -18.98 -12.35 -30.10
C LEU A 189 -18.22 -13.28 -29.13
N ALA A 190 -17.96 -14.54 -29.53
CA ALA A 190 -17.22 -15.49 -28.72
C ALA A 190 -15.77 -15.02 -28.47
N ALA A 191 -15.09 -14.50 -29.49
CA ALA A 191 -13.75 -13.94 -29.37
C ALA A 191 -13.73 -12.73 -28.41
N ALA A 192 -14.72 -11.83 -28.52
CA ALA A 192 -14.85 -10.67 -27.63
C ALA A 192 -15.10 -11.07 -26.16
N LEU A 193 -15.94 -12.09 -25.91
CA LEU A 193 -16.19 -12.62 -24.57
C LEU A 193 -14.94 -13.26 -23.97
N LEU A 194 -14.23 -14.09 -24.74
CA LEU A 194 -12.98 -14.71 -24.29
C LEU A 194 -11.89 -13.67 -24.02
N PHE A 195 -11.78 -12.64 -24.86
CA PHE A 195 -10.84 -11.53 -24.65
C PHE A 195 -11.17 -10.76 -23.36
N THR A 196 -12.45 -10.45 -23.13
CA THR A 196 -12.90 -9.79 -21.90
C THR A 196 -12.61 -10.65 -20.67
N ALA A 197 -12.92 -11.94 -20.70
CA ALA A 197 -12.63 -12.88 -19.61
C ALA A 197 -11.12 -12.97 -19.33
N PHE A 198 -10.29 -12.98 -20.38
CA PHE A 198 -8.84 -12.94 -20.25
C PHE A 198 -8.36 -11.64 -19.61
N GLN A 199 -8.88 -10.48 -20.02
CA GLN A 199 -8.54 -9.18 -19.43
C GLN A 199 -8.90 -9.11 -17.95
N VAL A 200 -10.09 -9.58 -17.57
CA VAL A 200 -10.52 -9.65 -16.16
C VAL A 200 -9.59 -10.56 -15.36
N ALA A 201 -9.26 -11.75 -15.86
CA ALA A 201 -8.35 -12.67 -15.19
C ALA A 201 -6.93 -12.08 -15.05
N ALA A 202 -6.43 -11.37 -16.07
CA ALA A 202 -5.15 -10.68 -16.02
C ALA A 202 -5.15 -9.55 -14.98
N HIS A 203 -6.21 -8.75 -14.93
CA HIS A 203 -6.36 -7.68 -13.96
C HIS A 203 -6.43 -8.21 -12.51
N GLN A 204 -7.19 -9.29 -12.28
CA GLN A 204 -7.25 -9.95 -10.96
C GLN A 204 -5.89 -10.49 -10.52
N ARG A 205 -5.10 -11.07 -11.44
CA ARG A 205 -3.73 -11.54 -11.11
C ARG A 205 -2.83 -10.37 -10.70
N TYR A 206 -2.92 -9.24 -11.39
CA TYR A 206 -2.15 -8.05 -11.06
C TYR A 206 -2.48 -7.51 -9.67
N GLU A 207 -3.78 -7.41 -9.33
CA GLU A 207 -4.19 -6.97 -7.99
C GLU A 207 -3.72 -7.90 -6.87
N ARG A 208 -3.78 -9.22 -7.07
CA ARG A 208 -3.33 -10.19 -6.05
C ARG A 208 -1.86 -10.01 -5.69
N VAL A 209 -1.00 -9.81 -6.70
CA VAL A 209 0.43 -9.59 -6.50
C VAL A 209 0.67 -8.27 -5.75
N GLN A 210 -0.05 -7.20 -6.10
CA GLN A 210 0.08 -5.92 -5.38
C GLN A 210 -0.38 -6.01 -3.92
N ARG A 211 -1.49 -6.70 -3.64
CA ARG A 211 -1.98 -6.87 -2.26
C ARG A 211 -0.95 -7.63 -1.41
N GLN A 212 -0.38 -8.71 -1.95
CA GLN A 212 0.68 -9.46 -1.27
C GLN A 212 1.92 -8.60 -0.95
N ALA A 213 2.34 -7.75 -1.89
CA ALA A 213 3.46 -6.84 -1.66
C ALA A 213 3.19 -5.83 -0.53
N ARG A 214 2.02 -5.18 -0.54
CA ARG A 214 1.63 -4.21 0.50
C ARG A 214 1.49 -4.85 1.89
N ASP A 215 0.96 -6.07 1.95
CA ASP A 215 0.82 -6.78 3.22
C ASP A 215 2.19 -7.22 3.78
N ALA A 216 3.16 -7.53 2.91
CA ALA A 216 4.52 -7.83 3.32
C ALA A 216 5.23 -6.58 3.89
N GLU A 217 5.15 -5.44 3.21
CA GLU A 217 5.71 -4.16 3.67
C GLU A 217 5.15 -3.76 5.05
N ARG A 218 3.83 -3.84 5.22
CA ARG A 218 3.18 -3.54 6.52
C ARG A 218 3.67 -4.43 7.64
N ARG A 219 3.87 -5.73 7.37
CA ARG A 219 4.39 -6.66 8.38
C ARG A 219 5.81 -6.28 8.77
N GLU A 220 6.66 -5.96 7.81
CA GLU A 220 8.03 -5.53 8.07
C GLU A 220 8.07 -4.24 8.90
N GLU A 221 7.25 -3.23 8.56
CA GLU A 221 7.12 -1.99 9.33
C GLU A 221 6.67 -2.24 10.78
N THR A 222 5.66 -3.10 10.98
CA THR A 222 5.16 -3.41 12.34
C THR A 222 6.20 -4.11 13.19
N VAL A 223 6.96 -5.05 12.60
CA VAL A 223 8.06 -5.75 13.29
C VAL A 223 9.19 -4.77 13.62
N HIS A 224 9.54 -3.89 12.69
CA HIS A 224 10.58 -2.89 12.91
C HIS A 224 10.20 -1.90 14.01
N ALA A 225 8.95 -1.42 14.01
CA ALA A 225 8.44 -0.52 15.05
C ALA A 225 8.42 -1.18 16.44
N ALA A 226 8.01 -2.45 16.52
CA ALA A 226 8.03 -3.21 17.78
C ALA A 226 9.46 -3.37 18.31
N TYR A 227 10.40 -3.75 17.45
CA TYR A 227 11.81 -3.89 17.81
C TYR A 227 12.43 -2.56 18.29
N GLN A 228 12.14 -1.45 17.61
CA GLN A 228 12.61 -0.13 18.06
C GLN A 228 12.00 0.28 19.41
N ALA A 229 10.71 -0.02 19.63
CA ALA A 229 10.06 0.26 20.91
C ALA A 229 10.68 -0.55 22.05
N GLU A 230 10.92 -1.84 21.85
CA GLU A 230 11.59 -2.72 22.81
C GLU A 230 13.00 -2.22 23.13
N ARG A 231 13.79 -1.87 22.10
CA ARG A 231 15.15 -1.33 22.29
C ARG A 231 15.14 -0.03 23.10
N ARG A 232 14.21 0.88 22.82
CA ARG A 232 14.07 2.14 23.56
C ARG A 232 13.69 1.91 25.03
N ILE A 233 12.80 0.95 25.30
CA ILE A 233 12.41 0.57 26.67
C ILE A 233 13.63 0.03 27.42
N ALA A 234 14.39 -0.89 26.81
CA ALA A 234 15.60 -1.44 27.41
C ALA A 234 16.66 -0.37 27.71
N GLN A 235 16.87 0.58 26.80
CA GLN A 235 17.82 1.69 27.00
C GLN A 235 17.40 2.62 28.16
N ASN A 236 16.13 3.04 28.19
CA ASN A 236 15.63 3.90 29.26
C ASN A 236 15.72 3.21 30.63
N LEU A 237 15.46 1.90 30.67
CA LEU A 237 15.58 1.10 31.88
C LEU A 237 17.04 1.07 32.38
N GLN A 238 18.01 0.83 31.49
CA GLN A 238 19.44 0.83 31.84
C GLN A 238 19.90 2.18 32.39
N GLU A 239 19.46 3.30 31.81
CA GLU A 239 19.81 4.64 32.30
C GLU A 239 19.21 4.93 33.68
N ALA A 240 17.95 4.55 33.91
CA ALA A 240 17.25 4.81 35.18
C ALA A 240 17.85 4.06 36.39
N ILE A 241 18.58 2.99 36.11
CA ILE A 241 19.13 2.05 37.08
C ILE A 241 20.57 2.39 37.46
N LYS A 242 21.27 3.15 36.61
CA LYS A 242 22.68 3.50 36.84
C LYS A 242 22.83 4.19 38.19
N GLN A 243 23.87 3.79 38.93
CA GLN A 243 24.24 4.44 40.19
C GLN A 243 24.77 5.84 39.92
N ARG A 244 24.46 6.76 40.84
CA ARG A 244 24.85 8.17 40.72
C ARG A 244 26.31 8.36 41.13
N GLU A 245 26.97 9.30 40.48
CA GLU A 245 28.30 9.74 40.88
C GLU A 245 28.21 10.48 42.22
N LEU A 246 29.07 10.12 43.17
CA LEU A 246 29.12 10.72 44.49
C LEU A 246 29.75 12.12 44.43
N PRO A 247 29.28 13.09 45.25
CA PRO A 247 29.84 14.43 45.27
C PRO A 247 31.26 14.43 45.84
N VAL A 248 32.10 15.34 45.34
CA VAL A 248 33.47 15.53 45.82
C VAL A 248 33.53 16.73 46.75
N LEU A 249 33.85 16.52 48.03
CA LEU A 249 33.99 17.58 49.03
C LEU A 249 35.43 17.63 49.59
N PRO A 250 35.94 18.82 49.99
CA PRO A 250 37.27 18.93 50.60
C PRO A 250 37.40 18.28 51.98
N SER A 251 36.33 18.28 52.77
CA SER A 251 36.33 17.88 54.19
C SER A 251 35.68 16.52 54.45
N ILE A 252 34.99 15.94 53.45
CA ILE A 252 34.37 14.62 53.51
C ILE A 252 34.75 13.85 52.25
N ALA A 253 35.45 12.73 52.43
CA ALA A 253 35.79 11.81 51.36
C ALA A 253 34.75 10.69 51.28
N LEU A 254 34.23 10.47 50.08
CA LEU A 254 33.27 9.43 49.77
C LEU A 254 33.91 8.38 48.87
N SER A 255 33.69 7.11 49.18
CA SER A 255 34.05 5.99 48.31
C SER A 255 32.89 5.01 48.31
N ALA A 256 32.54 4.46 47.16
CA ALA A 256 31.54 3.41 47.07
C ALA A 256 31.86 2.43 45.95
N ILE A 257 31.34 1.22 46.12
CA ILE A 257 31.37 0.17 45.11
C ILE A 257 30.03 -0.54 45.11
N TYR A 258 29.60 -0.93 43.91
CA TYR A 258 28.51 -1.85 43.70
C TYR A 258 28.92 -2.98 42.77
N VAL A 259 28.57 -4.20 43.15
CA VAL A 259 28.84 -5.41 42.38
C VAL A 259 27.55 -6.22 42.30
N PRO A 260 26.97 -6.42 41.10
CA PRO A 260 25.77 -7.23 40.95
C PRO A 260 26.06 -8.74 41.08
N ALA A 261 25.09 -9.51 41.55
CA ALA A 261 25.22 -10.95 41.82
C ALA A 261 25.48 -11.82 40.57
N LYS A 262 25.01 -11.41 39.38
CA LYS A 262 25.15 -12.18 38.11
C LYS A 262 25.46 -11.26 36.93
N GLU A 263 26.42 -11.63 36.08
CA GLU A 263 26.74 -10.88 34.84
C GLU A 263 25.53 -10.73 33.90
N GLU A 264 24.60 -11.69 33.89
CA GLU A 264 23.40 -11.69 33.03
C GLU A 264 22.28 -10.80 33.60
N ALA A 265 22.22 -10.64 34.91
CA ALA A 265 21.36 -9.67 35.58
C ALA A 265 22.17 -8.37 35.69
N MET A 266 22.16 -7.56 34.63
CA MET A 266 22.82 -6.24 34.59
C MET A 266 22.35 -5.28 35.70
N VAL A 267 21.45 -5.70 36.59
CA VAL A 267 20.79 -4.90 37.61
C VAL A 267 20.36 -5.72 38.83
N GLY A 268 20.59 -5.14 40.02
CA GLY A 268 20.17 -5.65 41.31
C GLY A 268 19.35 -4.70 42.18
N GLY A 269 19.08 -5.14 43.41
CA GLY A 269 18.23 -4.47 44.41
C GLY A 269 18.93 -3.36 45.21
N ASP A 270 20.25 -3.48 45.40
CA ASP A 270 21.02 -2.55 46.22
C ASP A 270 21.22 -1.17 45.59
N TRP A 271 21.26 -0.15 46.43
CA TRP A 271 21.69 1.19 46.04
C TRP A 271 22.54 1.85 47.10
N TYR A 272 23.37 2.80 46.65
CA TYR A 272 23.90 3.86 47.49
C TYR A 272 23.66 5.21 46.78
N ASP A 273 23.62 6.29 47.55
CA ASP A 273 23.62 7.65 47.03
C ASP A 273 24.09 8.64 48.10
N ALA A 274 24.61 9.80 47.67
CA ALA A 274 24.95 10.90 48.58
C ALA A 274 24.81 12.25 47.89
N PHE A 275 24.44 13.27 48.66
CA PHE A 275 24.19 14.61 48.16
C PHE A 275 24.82 15.64 49.07
N ASP A 276 25.47 16.64 48.49
CA ASP A 276 25.92 17.83 49.22
C ASP A 276 24.70 18.67 49.61
N ILE A 277 24.53 18.89 50.91
CA ILE A 277 23.45 19.70 51.50
C ILE A 277 23.97 21.05 52.03
N GLY A 278 25.21 21.39 51.69
CA GLY A 278 25.86 22.65 51.98
C GLY A 278 26.50 22.73 53.36
N ALA A 279 27.35 23.75 53.53
CA ALA A 279 28.09 24.03 54.76
C ALA A 279 28.97 22.86 55.25
N GLY A 280 29.54 22.08 54.34
CA GLY A 280 30.40 20.94 54.71
C GLY A 280 29.63 19.75 55.29
N ARG A 281 28.34 19.63 54.94
CA ARG A 281 27.49 18.51 55.33
C ARG A 281 27.06 17.73 54.10
N ILE A 282 26.97 16.41 54.24
CA ILE A 282 26.39 15.55 53.22
C ILE A 282 25.19 14.79 53.78
N PHE A 283 24.20 14.53 52.94
CA PHE A 283 23.21 13.49 53.17
C PHE A 283 23.68 12.23 52.45
N PHE A 284 23.59 11.07 53.11
CA PHE A 284 23.96 9.78 52.52
C PHE A 284 22.85 8.76 52.71
N THR A 285 22.77 7.79 51.80
CA THR A 285 21.86 6.66 51.88
C THR A 285 22.48 5.40 51.29
N ILE A 286 22.18 4.26 51.89
CA ILE A 286 22.41 2.93 51.32
C ILE A 286 21.17 2.08 51.61
N GLY A 287 20.90 1.09 50.79
CA GLY A 287 19.86 0.12 51.11
C GLY A 287 19.77 -1.01 50.10
N ASP A 288 18.86 -1.92 50.39
CA ASP A 288 18.56 -3.11 49.60
C ASP A 288 17.04 -3.34 49.52
N ILE A 289 16.59 -3.84 48.38
CA ILE A 289 15.22 -4.25 48.11
C ILE A 289 15.16 -5.76 47.95
N THR A 290 14.25 -6.39 48.69
CA THR A 290 14.03 -7.82 48.57
C THR A 290 13.64 -8.23 47.14
N GLY A 291 14.44 -9.10 46.53
CA GLY A 291 14.25 -9.63 45.18
C GLY A 291 15.43 -9.30 44.26
N HIS A 292 15.40 -9.80 43.02
CA HIS A 292 16.48 -9.56 42.05
C HIS A 292 15.93 -9.26 40.65
N GLY A 293 16.74 -8.59 39.82
CA GLY A 293 16.40 -8.29 38.43
C GLY A 293 15.57 -7.02 38.25
N ILE A 294 14.86 -6.94 37.12
CA ILE A 294 14.28 -5.67 36.62
C ILE A 294 13.21 -5.09 37.56
N ASP A 295 12.37 -5.92 38.18
CA ASP A 295 11.31 -5.43 39.07
C ASP A 295 11.89 -4.83 40.36
N ALA A 296 12.91 -5.47 40.95
CA ALA A 296 13.65 -4.95 42.10
C ALA A 296 14.35 -3.63 41.77
N ALA A 297 14.95 -3.53 40.59
CA ALA A 297 15.59 -2.33 40.11
C ALA A 297 14.64 -1.12 39.96
N VAL A 298 13.45 -1.36 39.41
CA VAL A 298 12.42 -0.33 39.26
C VAL A 298 11.92 0.13 40.63
N ALA A 299 11.72 -0.80 41.57
CA ALA A 299 11.39 -0.47 42.95
C ALA A 299 12.51 0.36 43.60
N MET A 300 13.77 0.01 43.38
CA MET A 300 14.96 0.68 43.92
C MET A 300 15.02 2.13 43.45
N SER A 301 14.90 2.38 42.15
CA SER A 301 14.93 3.75 41.61
C SER A 301 13.80 4.61 42.18
N ARG A 302 12.64 4.03 42.49
CA ARG A 302 11.51 4.72 43.13
C ARG A 302 11.78 5.04 44.60
N VAL A 303 12.29 4.09 45.38
CA VAL A 303 12.66 4.30 46.79
C VAL A 303 13.76 5.34 46.89
N ARG A 304 14.86 5.19 46.14
CA ARG A 304 15.97 6.15 46.11
C ARG A 304 15.49 7.57 45.81
N SER A 305 14.56 7.71 44.85
CA SER A 305 13.95 9.00 44.51
C SER A 305 13.04 9.55 45.63
N SER A 306 12.31 8.68 46.35
CA SER A 306 11.50 9.08 47.51
C SER A 306 12.39 9.53 48.68
N VAL A 307 13.49 8.81 48.97
CA VAL A 307 14.52 9.22 49.95
C VAL A 307 15.02 10.62 49.64
N LEU A 308 15.45 10.84 48.40
CA LEU A 308 15.88 12.13 47.88
C LEU A 308 14.83 13.23 48.11
N SER A 309 13.58 12.96 47.72
CA SER A 309 12.48 13.92 47.87
C SER A 309 12.18 14.23 49.33
N ALA A 310 12.25 13.24 50.22
CA ALA A 310 12.03 13.38 51.65
C ALA A 310 13.16 14.18 52.31
N ALA A 311 14.41 13.89 51.98
CA ALA A 311 15.60 14.58 52.49
C ALA A 311 15.61 16.08 52.12
N LEU A 312 15.03 16.46 50.97
CA LEU A 312 14.90 17.87 50.58
C LEU A 312 13.93 18.68 51.46
N ARG A 313 13.05 18.01 52.22
CA ARG A 313 12.06 18.66 53.09
C ARG A 313 12.49 18.67 54.55
N ASP A 314 13.05 17.55 55.00
CA ASP A 314 13.53 17.38 56.36
C ASP A 314 14.82 16.56 56.32
N LEU A 315 15.84 17.05 57.01
CA LEU A 315 17.14 16.39 57.09
C LEU A 315 17.23 15.42 58.28
N ASP A 316 16.21 15.37 59.15
CA ASP A 316 16.14 14.37 60.22
C ASP A 316 16.04 12.94 59.64
N PRO A 317 17.04 12.06 59.87
CA PRO A 317 17.06 10.71 59.32
C PRO A 317 15.82 9.87 59.66
N ALA A 318 15.33 9.93 60.90
CA ALA A 318 14.12 9.23 61.31
C ALA A 318 12.87 9.74 60.59
N GLY A 319 12.72 11.07 60.49
CA GLY A 319 11.64 11.70 59.72
C GLY A 319 11.62 11.28 58.25
N VAL A 320 12.80 11.19 57.62
CA VAL A 320 12.94 10.69 56.24
C VAL A 320 12.43 9.26 56.11
N LEU A 321 12.91 8.33 56.95
CA LEU A 321 12.48 6.92 56.91
C LEU A 321 11.00 6.76 57.24
N ALA A 322 10.48 7.48 58.24
CA ALA A 322 9.07 7.44 58.63
C ALA A 322 8.16 7.82 57.47
N ARG A 323 8.55 8.85 56.70
CA ARG A 323 7.79 9.29 55.54
C ARG A 323 7.82 8.25 54.41
N ILE A 324 8.99 7.71 54.08
CA ILE A 324 9.10 6.69 53.04
C ILE A 324 8.30 5.45 53.44
N ASN A 325 8.37 5.03 54.70
CA ASN A 325 7.61 3.89 55.22
C ASN A 325 6.10 4.09 55.07
N GLN A 326 5.60 5.30 55.33
CA GLN A 326 4.19 5.64 55.11
C GLN A 326 3.81 5.51 53.62
N GLU A 327 4.62 6.08 52.72
CA GLU A 327 4.40 6.01 51.27
C GLU A 327 4.40 4.55 50.77
N GLN A 328 5.32 3.72 51.24
CA GLN A 328 5.39 2.29 50.88
C GLN A 328 4.18 1.50 51.38
N CYS A 329 3.78 1.69 52.64
CA CYS A 329 2.65 0.96 53.23
C CYS A 329 1.28 1.39 52.67
N GLU A 330 1.19 2.54 51.99
CA GLU A 330 -0.02 2.99 51.29
C GLU A 330 -0.12 2.40 49.87
N GLY A 331 1.02 2.04 49.26
CA GLY A 331 1.05 1.32 47.99
C GLY A 331 0.59 -0.13 48.13
N ARG A 332 -0.09 -0.66 47.10
CA ARG A 332 -0.29 -2.11 46.98
C ARG A 332 0.98 -2.75 46.39
N ASP A 333 1.40 -3.88 46.96
CA ASP A 333 2.47 -4.76 46.46
C ASP A 333 3.89 -4.15 46.40
N TRP A 334 4.29 -3.37 47.41
CA TRP A 334 5.69 -2.95 47.55
C TRP A 334 6.54 -4.06 48.22
N PRO A 335 7.76 -4.33 47.72
CA PRO A 335 8.70 -5.21 48.40
C PRO A 335 9.15 -4.60 49.73
N LEU A 336 9.60 -5.44 50.66
CA LEU A 336 10.30 -4.98 51.86
C LEU A 336 11.64 -4.34 51.45
N VAL A 337 12.00 -3.28 52.15
CA VAL A 337 13.20 -2.50 51.84
C VAL A 337 13.99 -2.24 53.10
N THR A 338 15.28 -2.58 53.10
CA THR A 338 16.20 -2.18 54.14
C THR A 338 16.95 -0.92 53.72
N ALA A 339 17.16 0.03 54.62
CA ALA A 339 17.87 1.26 54.29
C ALA A 339 18.52 1.91 55.50
N ILE A 340 19.66 2.56 55.27
CA ILE A 340 20.21 3.60 56.14
C ILE A 340 20.13 4.93 55.41
N VAL A 341 19.76 5.96 56.15
CA VAL A 341 19.91 7.36 55.74
C VAL A 341 20.60 8.14 56.85
N GLY A 342 21.35 9.17 56.49
CA GLY A 342 22.03 9.99 57.48
C GLY A 342 22.62 11.27 56.95
N VAL A 343 23.08 12.09 57.88
CA VAL A 343 23.79 13.34 57.66
C VAL A 343 25.14 13.28 58.35
N ALA A 344 26.21 13.59 57.62
CA ALA A 344 27.55 13.75 58.18
C ALA A 344 27.96 15.22 58.10
N ASP A 345 28.34 15.80 59.24
CA ASP A 345 28.77 17.21 59.36
C ASP A 345 30.26 17.30 59.66
N SER A 346 31.03 17.82 58.71
CA SER A 346 32.49 17.96 58.86
C SER A 346 32.92 19.08 59.81
N ASN A 347 32.04 19.98 60.22
CA ASN A 347 32.38 21.04 61.18
C ASN A 347 32.33 20.52 62.62
N SER A 348 31.32 19.70 62.94
CA SER A 348 31.12 19.11 64.27
C SER A 348 31.70 17.71 64.40
N TYR A 349 32.04 17.06 63.27
CA TYR A 349 32.34 15.62 63.15
C TYR A 349 31.19 14.75 63.67
N GLU A 350 29.96 15.24 63.56
CA GLU A 350 28.77 14.52 63.98
C GLU A 350 28.16 13.77 62.79
N ILE A 351 27.79 12.52 63.03
CA ILE A 351 27.03 11.67 62.12
C ILE A 351 25.67 11.43 62.78
N SER A 352 24.62 11.90 62.13
CA SER A 352 23.23 11.57 62.49
C SER A 352 22.73 10.55 61.48
N TYR A 353 22.22 9.39 61.92
CA TYR A 353 21.69 8.38 60.99
C TYR A 353 20.48 7.66 61.59
N ALA A 354 19.67 7.07 60.72
CA ALA A 354 18.62 6.15 61.11
C ALA A 354 18.68 4.92 60.20
N SER A 355 18.36 3.75 60.76
CA SER A 355 18.36 2.47 60.04
C SER A 355 16.97 1.84 60.09
N ALA A 356 16.50 1.39 58.92
CA ALA A 356 15.29 0.61 58.72
C ALA A 356 15.68 -0.81 58.29
N GLY A 357 15.80 -1.73 59.25
CA GLY A 357 16.08 -3.15 59.00
C GLY A 357 17.44 -3.45 58.38
N HIS A 358 18.31 -2.46 58.23
CA HIS A 358 19.58 -2.58 57.53
C HIS A 358 20.70 -3.01 58.47
N PRO A 359 21.75 -3.72 57.99
CA PRO A 359 22.90 -4.09 58.80
C PRO A 359 23.54 -2.90 59.53
N PRO A 360 24.06 -3.11 60.76
CA PRO A 360 24.62 -2.03 61.57
C PRO A 360 25.90 -1.46 60.92
N PRO A 361 26.01 -0.12 60.78
CA PRO A 361 27.18 0.50 60.19
C PRO A 361 28.41 0.35 61.09
N ILE A 362 29.60 0.40 60.50
CA ILE A 362 30.87 0.31 61.23
C ILE A 362 31.50 1.69 61.32
N LEU A 363 31.92 2.09 62.52
CA LEU A 363 32.74 3.28 62.73
C LEU A 363 34.20 2.85 62.94
N LEU A 364 35.10 3.39 62.12
CA LEU A 364 36.54 3.28 62.27
C LEU A 364 37.11 4.63 62.68
N GLU A 365 37.61 4.72 63.92
CA GLU A 365 38.35 5.90 64.39
C GLU A 365 39.86 5.65 64.36
N PRO A 366 40.70 6.70 64.21
CA PRO A 366 42.14 6.55 64.21
C PRO A 366 42.65 5.93 65.52
N GLY A 367 43.32 4.77 65.42
CA GLY A 367 43.93 4.08 66.56
C GLY A 367 42.95 3.31 67.45
N VAL A 368 41.70 3.15 67.01
CA VAL A 368 40.65 2.36 67.69
C VAL A 368 40.22 1.22 66.77
N ASP A 369 39.96 0.05 67.35
CA ASP A 369 39.39 -1.07 66.59
C ASP A 369 38.00 -0.68 66.05
N PRO A 370 37.62 -1.11 64.82
CA PRO A 370 36.33 -0.79 64.26
C PRO A 370 35.18 -1.33 65.13
N ALA A 371 34.16 -0.51 65.34
CA ALA A 371 33.00 -0.85 66.15
C ALA A 371 31.72 -0.80 65.32
N LEU A 372 30.85 -1.80 65.51
CA LEU A 372 29.48 -1.76 65.00
C LEU A 372 28.68 -0.73 65.81
N LEU A 373 27.92 0.10 65.11
CA LEU A 373 27.00 1.05 65.72
C LEU A 373 25.63 0.38 65.99
N GLU A 374 24.69 1.16 66.50
CA GLU A 374 23.36 0.69 66.90
C GLU A 374 22.59 0.06 65.73
N LEU A 375 21.87 -1.03 66.04
CA LEU A 375 21.00 -1.73 65.10
C LEU A 375 19.75 -0.89 64.79
N GLY A 376 19.29 -0.96 63.53
CA GLY A 376 18.08 -0.27 63.07
C GLY A 376 16.75 -0.84 63.57
N SER A 377 15.69 -0.10 63.24
CA SER A 377 14.29 -0.50 63.44
C SER A 377 13.84 -1.54 62.40
N LEU A 378 12.54 -1.84 62.29
CA LEU A 378 12.03 -2.75 61.24
C LEU A 378 12.29 -2.21 59.82
N PRO A 379 12.36 -3.08 58.79
CA PRO A 379 12.42 -2.66 57.39
C PRO A 379 11.25 -1.75 56.99
N LEU A 380 11.47 -0.91 55.98
CA LEU A 380 10.42 -0.11 55.36
C LEU A 380 9.35 -1.03 54.75
N GLY A 381 8.09 -0.63 54.85
CA GLY A 381 6.95 -1.40 54.33
C GLY A 381 6.44 -2.50 55.28
N ALA A 382 7.19 -2.84 56.34
CA ALA A 382 6.82 -3.91 57.28
C ALA A 382 5.61 -3.55 58.15
N SER A 383 5.52 -2.30 58.62
CA SER A 383 4.39 -1.81 59.40
C SER A 383 4.27 -0.28 59.34
N LYS A 384 3.04 0.22 59.18
CA LYS A 384 2.73 1.65 59.27
C LYS A 384 3.07 2.27 60.62
N SER A 385 3.08 1.47 61.68
CA SER A 385 3.31 1.93 63.05
C SER A 385 4.78 1.85 63.49
N THR A 386 5.70 1.49 62.59
CA THR A 386 7.13 1.46 62.90
C THR A 386 7.62 2.86 63.27
N VAL A 387 8.33 2.97 64.39
CA VAL A 387 8.98 4.20 64.84
C VAL A 387 10.47 4.07 64.53
N TYR A 388 11.01 4.98 63.74
CA TYR A 388 12.44 5.08 63.44
C TYR A 388 13.10 6.06 64.43
N VAL A 389 14.38 5.83 64.75
CA VAL A 389 15.14 6.64 65.71
C VAL A 389 16.38 7.20 65.02
N THR A 390 16.62 8.51 65.21
CA THR A 390 17.86 9.15 64.80
C THR A 390 18.92 8.92 65.87
N HIS A 391 19.99 8.22 65.50
CA HIS A 391 21.17 8.02 66.30
C HIS A 391 22.19 9.11 66.00
N HIS A 392 22.81 9.64 67.05
CA HIS A 392 23.84 10.66 66.96
C HIS A 392 25.17 10.07 67.41
N VAL A 393 26.18 10.14 66.54
CA VAL A 393 27.53 9.66 66.81
C VAL A 393 28.49 10.80 66.57
N ARG A 394 29.24 11.18 67.60
CA ARG A 394 30.29 12.18 67.49
C ARG A 394 31.61 11.47 67.22
N ALA A 395 32.08 11.60 65.99
CA ALA A 395 33.34 11.03 65.54
C ALA A 395 34.50 12.01 65.78
N VAL A 396 35.70 11.58 65.37
CA VAL A 396 36.93 12.39 65.39
C VAL A 396 37.43 12.69 63.97
N PRO A 397 38.34 13.66 63.78
CA PRO A 397 39.03 13.82 62.50
C PRO A 397 39.68 12.51 62.03
N ASP A 398 39.66 12.24 60.72
CA ASP A 398 40.12 10.99 60.09
C ASP A 398 39.31 9.72 60.47
N ALA A 399 38.16 9.88 61.14
CA ALA A 399 37.21 8.80 61.31
C ALA A 399 36.46 8.48 60.01
N MET A 400 36.03 7.23 59.88
CA MET A 400 35.34 6.72 58.71
C MET A 400 34.13 5.87 59.12
N LEU A 401 32.97 6.22 58.60
CA LEU A 401 31.78 5.39 58.64
C LEU A 401 31.78 4.45 57.43
N VAL A 402 31.52 3.17 57.64
CA VAL A 402 31.37 2.15 56.61
C VAL A 402 29.93 1.63 56.65
N LEU A 403 29.27 1.69 55.50
CA LEU A 403 27.90 1.28 55.25
C LEU A 403 27.94 0.16 54.21
N TYR A 404 27.13 -0.87 54.38
CA TYR A 404 27.16 -2.06 53.54
C TYR A 404 25.81 -2.77 53.50
N THR A 405 25.51 -3.42 52.38
CA THR A 405 24.35 -4.30 52.23
C THR A 405 24.65 -5.71 52.73
N ASP A 406 23.61 -6.50 52.97
CA ASP A 406 23.69 -7.84 53.54
C ASP A 406 24.51 -8.81 52.67
N GLY A 407 24.55 -8.63 51.34
CA GLY A 407 25.41 -9.39 50.43
C GLY A 407 26.89 -9.41 50.82
N VAL A 408 27.37 -8.42 51.58
CA VAL A 408 28.74 -8.38 52.13
C VAL A 408 28.96 -9.42 53.24
N VAL A 409 27.96 -9.63 54.10
CA VAL A 409 28.08 -10.47 55.30
C VAL A 409 27.43 -11.85 55.16
N GLU A 410 26.51 -12.01 54.20
CA GLU A 410 25.78 -13.26 53.97
C GLU A 410 26.52 -14.28 53.09
N GLN A 411 27.69 -13.94 52.53
CA GLN A 411 28.46 -14.82 51.64
C GLN A 411 28.71 -16.23 52.23
N THR A 412 28.99 -16.31 53.54
CA THR A 412 29.29 -17.58 54.21
C THR A 412 28.05 -18.33 54.71
N ARG A 413 26.84 -17.82 54.42
CA ARG A 413 25.55 -18.22 55.04
C ARG A 413 25.58 -18.18 56.57
N ASN A 414 26.52 -17.41 57.13
CA ASN A 414 26.71 -17.19 58.55
C ASN A 414 27.08 -15.72 58.76
N VAL A 415 26.07 -14.90 59.04
CA VAL A 415 26.18 -13.44 59.20
C VAL A 415 27.28 -13.06 60.19
N ILE A 416 27.38 -13.76 61.33
CA ILE A 416 28.39 -13.48 62.37
C ILE A 416 29.82 -13.64 61.83
N THR A 417 30.04 -14.63 60.96
CA THR A 417 31.35 -14.84 60.35
C THR A 417 31.66 -13.78 59.30
N GLY A 418 30.66 -13.40 58.50
CA GLY A 418 30.78 -12.31 57.53
C GLY A 418 31.04 -10.96 58.18
N GLU A 419 30.27 -10.58 59.21
CA GLU A 419 30.46 -9.34 59.97
C GLU A 419 31.86 -9.26 60.57
N ARG A 420 32.36 -10.35 61.15
CA ARG A 420 33.73 -10.40 61.71
C ARG A 420 34.79 -10.25 60.62
N ALA A 421 34.59 -10.83 59.44
CA ALA A 421 35.49 -10.66 58.31
C ALA A 421 35.48 -9.21 57.81
N LEU A 422 34.30 -8.58 57.74
CA LEU A 422 34.14 -7.18 57.38
C LEU A 422 34.82 -6.24 58.38
N VAL A 423 34.60 -6.44 59.70
CA VAL A 423 35.27 -5.66 60.74
C VAL A 423 36.79 -5.78 60.63
N HIS A 424 37.33 -6.99 60.42
CA HIS A 424 38.77 -7.17 60.17
C HIS A 424 39.24 -6.44 58.91
N ALA A 425 38.50 -6.55 57.79
CA ALA A 425 38.84 -5.88 56.55
C ALA A 425 38.87 -4.35 56.69
N VAL A 426 37.95 -3.79 57.48
CA VAL A 426 37.91 -2.35 57.80
C VAL A 426 39.07 -1.95 58.71
N GLY A 427 39.40 -2.75 59.73
CA GLY A 427 40.50 -2.47 60.67
C GLY A 427 41.88 -2.47 60.02
N ASP A 428 42.07 -3.33 59.02
CA ASP A 428 43.35 -3.50 58.32
C ASP A 428 43.55 -2.51 57.15
N LEU A 429 42.67 -1.52 56.99
CA LEU A 429 42.80 -0.49 55.95
C LEU A 429 44.01 0.40 56.19
N THR A 430 44.90 0.44 55.20
CA THR A 430 46.05 1.35 55.19
C THR A 430 45.62 2.78 54.85
N LYS A 431 46.46 3.76 55.19
CA LYS A 431 46.20 5.17 54.82
C LYS A 431 46.06 5.38 53.32
N ALA A 432 46.75 4.59 52.49
CA ALA A 432 46.69 4.70 51.04
C ALA A 432 45.34 4.19 50.49
N GLU A 433 44.81 3.11 51.08
CA GLU A 433 43.53 2.51 50.67
C GLU A 433 42.32 3.36 51.06
N ARG A 434 42.44 4.29 52.02
CA ARG A 434 41.31 5.12 52.49
C ARG A 434 40.64 5.97 51.40
N THR A 435 41.34 6.30 50.32
CA THR A 435 40.76 7.03 49.18
C THR A 435 39.75 6.17 48.41
N GLU A 436 40.01 4.87 48.29
CA GLU A 436 39.16 3.88 47.62
C GLU A 436 38.72 2.81 48.61
N ALA A 437 38.36 3.22 49.83
CA ALA A 437 38.14 2.33 50.96
C ALA A 437 37.09 1.26 50.66
N ALA A 438 35.99 1.63 49.98
CA ALA A 438 34.93 0.69 49.63
C ALA A 438 35.45 -0.44 48.72
N ARG A 439 36.29 -0.12 47.74
CA ARG A 439 36.93 -1.09 46.85
C ARG A 439 37.91 -1.99 47.62
N ALA A 440 38.75 -1.39 48.47
CA ALA A 440 39.73 -2.13 49.25
C ALA A 440 39.07 -3.11 50.24
N ILE A 441 37.95 -2.71 50.86
CA ILE A 441 37.15 -3.59 51.73
C ILE A 441 36.58 -4.75 50.91
N TYR A 442 35.97 -4.46 49.75
CA TYR A 442 35.45 -5.49 48.85
C TYR A 442 36.52 -6.50 48.43
N ASP A 443 37.66 -6.02 47.93
CA ASP A 443 38.74 -6.87 47.42
C ASP A 443 39.36 -7.74 48.54
N ARG A 444 39.35 -7.29 49.80
CA ARG A 444 39.82 -8.08 50.95
C ARG A 444 38.87 -9.19 51.36
N ILE A 445 37.57 -8.97 51.25
CA ILE A 445 36.55 -9.97 51.61
C ILE A 445 36.38 -10.99 50.48
N PHE A 446 36.27 -10.51 49.25
CA PHE A 446 35.87 -11.32 48.09
C PHE A 446 37.04 -11.77 47.21
N GLY A 447 38.15 -11.01 47.19
CA GLY A 447 39.30 -11.29 46.32
C GLY A 447 38.87 -11.41 44.85
N ALA A 448 39.11 -12.57 44.25
CA ALA A 448 38.72 -12.88 42.88
C ALA A 448 37.37 -13.62 42.75
N GLN A 449 36.67 -13.88 43.86
CA GLN A 449 35.37 -14.57 43.85
C GLN A 449 34.23 -13.55 43.76
N ALA A 450 33.21 -13.86 42.96
CA ALA A 450 32.00 -13.04 42.91
C ALA A 450 31.13 -13.29 44.15
N GLY A 451 30.42 -12.25 44.59
CA GLY A 451 29.37 -12.37 45.60
C GLY A 451 28.24 -13.32 45.15
N VAL A 452 27.53 -13.88 46.13
CA VAL A 452 26.34 -14.71 45.86
C VAL A 452 25.09 -13.83 45.66
N ASP A 453 25.11 -12.64 46.25
CA ASP A 453 24.08 -11.62 46.17
C ASP A 453 24.67 -10.29 45.67
N ASP A 454 23.79 -9.30 45.44
CA ASP A 454 24.18 -7.94 45.15
C ASP A 454 24.96 -7.35 46.34
N ILE A 455 25.99 -6.56 46.04
CA ILE A 455 26.87 -5.99 47.06
C ILE A 455 26.97 -4.49 46.81
N ALA A 456 26.62 -3.69 47.81
CA ALA A 456 26.98 -2.29 47.88
C ALA A 456 27.77 -1.99 49.17
N ILE A 457 28.86 -1.23 49.02
CA ILE A 457 29.63 -0.69 50.13
C ILE A 457 29.80 0.80 49.89
N MET A 458 29.55 1.63 50.90
CA MET A 458 29.80 3.06 50.89
C MET A 458 30.56 3.48 52.15
N THR A 459 31.57 4.32 52.00
CA THR A 459 32.33 4.88 53.11
C THR A 459 32.22 6.40 53.14
N VAL A 460 32.02 6.94 54.34
CA VAL A 460 32.01 8.39 54.62
C VAL A 460 33.15 8.69 55.57
N ALA A 461 34.22 9.31 55.07
CA ALA A 461 35.41 9.62 55.87
C ALA A 461 35.58 11.13 56.07
N PHE A 462 35.75 11.56 57.32
CA PHE A 462 36.10 12.95 57.61
C PHE A 462 37.57 13.17 57.32
N SER A 463 37.88 14.16 56.48
CA SER A 463 39.27 14.57 56.27
C SER A 463 39.66 15.55 57.36
N ALA A 464 40.78 15.30 58.05
CA ALA A 464 41.35 16.32 58.93
C ALA A 464 41.58 17.63 58.14
N PRO A 465 41.28 18.80 58.72
CA PRO A 465 41.52 20.08 58.07
C PRO A 465 43.01 20.17 57.73
N ARG A 466 43.34 20.29 56.43
CA ARG A 466 44.72 20.54 56.00
C ARG A 466 45.19 21.79 56.74
N ARG A 467 46.25 21.65 57.52
CA ARG A 467 46.87 22.76 58.25
C ARG A 467 47.61 23.65 57.25
N SER A 468 46.88 24.43 56.45
CA SER A 468 47.42 25.47 55.57
C SER A 468 46.40 26.60 55.43
N ASP A 469 46.54 27.58 56.33
CA ASP A 469 46.36 29.04 56.10
C ASP A 469 46.20 29.79 57.43
N ALA A 470 47.00 29.44 58.44
CA ALA A 470 47.27 30.35 59.54
C ALA A 470 48.11 31.53 58.99
N ALA A 471 47.39 32.60 58.63
CA ALA A 471 47.85 33.98 58.51
C ALA A 471 49.27 34.20 57.95
N ARG A 472 49.39 34.31 56.62
CA ARG A 472 50.40 35.18 56.03
C ARG A 472 49.84 36.61 56.01
N PRO A 473 50.52 37.62 56.59
CA PRO A 473 50.04 39.00 56.53
C PRO A 473 49.99 39.45 55.06
N VAL A 474 48.83 39.89 54.60
CA VAL A 474 48.69 40.52 53.28
C VAL A 474 49.46 41.85 53.33
N ALA A 475 50.54 41.94 52.56
CA ALA A 475 51.24 43.20 52.32
C ALA A 475 50.33 44.14 51.49
N ARG A 476 50.13 45.37 51.98
CA ARG A 476 49.42 46.44 51.26
C ARG A 476 50.10 46.70 49.90
N PRO A 477 49.34 46.76 48.78
CA PRO A 477 49.87 47.31 47.53
C PRO A 477 50.03 48.84 47.65
N ALA A 478 51.15 49.34 47.14
CA ALA A 478 51.51 50.75 47.10
C ALA A 478 50.61 51.55 46.13
N SER A 479 50.39 52.82 46.47
CA SER A 479 49.56 53.80 45.77
C SER A 479 50.25 54.50 44.59
N ALA A 480 49.41 54.89 43.61
CA ALA A 480 49.49 56.04 42.67
C ALA A 480 50.05 55.77 41.25
N PRO A 481 49.67 56.57 40.20
CA PRO A 481 48.84 57.80 40.20
C PRO A 481 47.69 57.88 39.15
N ALA A 482 46.77 58.84 39.38
CA ALA A 482 45.72 59.39 38.47
C ALA A 482 46.35 60.20 37.30
N ASP A 483 45.73 60.62 36.19
CA ASP A 483 44.38 60.93 35.64
C ASP A 483 44.58 61.05 34.07
N PRO A 484 43.62 61.32 33.14
CA PRO A 484 42.47 62.24 33.26
C PRO A 484 41.15 61.90 32.49
N ILE A 485 40.09 62.64 32.84
CA ILE A 485 38.74 62.73 32.23
C ILE A 485 38.72 63.87 31.18
N PRO A 486 38.01 63.78 30.02
CA PRO A 486 36.74 64.53 29.79
C PRO A 486 35.79 63.94 28.69
N PRO A 487 34.63 64.54 28.31
CA PRO A 487 33.62 65.31 29.08
C PRO A 487 32.14 64.87 28.81
N THR A 488 31.23 65.37 29.64
CA THR A 488 29.75 65.37 29.52
C THR A 488 29.17 66.67 28.92
N ALA A 489 28.09 66.60 28.12
CA ALA A 489 26.97 67.57 27.98
C ALA A 489 25.95 67.03 26.92
N GLN A 490 24.70 66.68 27.23
CA GLN A 490 23.46 67.47 27.38
C GLN A 490 22.88 68.19 26.13
N SER A 491 21.65 67.75 25.77
CA SER A 491 20.45 68.52 25.37
C SER A 491 20.22 69.02 23.93
N GLY A 492 18.94 68.93 23.50
CA GLY A 492 18.30 69.54 22.31
C GLY A 492 17.38 68.55 21.57
N ILE A 493 16.10 68.35 21.93
CA ILE A 493 14.86 69.15 21.68
C ILE A 493 14.29 68.99 20.26
N GLU A 494 12.94 68.92 20.21
CA GLU A 494 11.97 68.97 19.07
C GLU A 494 11.66 67.66 18.31
N SER A 495 10.43 67.37 17.85
CA SER A 495 9.03 67.79 18.15
C SER A 495 8.11 66.93 17.25
N SER A 496 6.78 66.98 17.48
CA SER A 496 5.65 66.51 16.63
C SER A 496 5.13 65.10 16.93
N ARG A 497 4.04 64.93 17.69
CA ARG A 497 2.59 65.16 17.42
C ARG A 497 1.89 64.05 16.60
N ASN A 498 0.71 63.71 17.12
CA ASN A 498 -0.44 63.01 16.53
C ASN A 498 -0.31 61.49 16.36
N ALA A 499 -1.36 60.67 16.49
CA ALA A 499 -2.70 60.75 17.08
C ALA A 499 -3.31 59.34 16.90
N ALA A 500 -4.32 59.03 17.70
CA ALA A 500 -5.44 58.12 17.41
C ALA A 500 -5.28 56.59 17.59
N VAL A 501 -6.05 56.14 18.58
CA VAL A 501 -6.76 54.86 18.80
C VAL A 501 -7.70 54.54 17.61
N PRO A 502 -8.00 53.26 17.25
CA PRO A 502 -9.17 52.48 17.76
C PRO A 502 -8.80 51.03 18.17
N SER A 503 -9.39 50.42 19.22
CA SER A 503 -10.69 49.67 19.26
C SER A 503 -10.84 48.64 18.13
N ASP A 504 -11.40 47.44 18.24
CA ASP A 504 -12.36 46.81 19.15
C ASP A 504 -12.29 45.30 18.76
N ALA A 505 -12.12 44.35 19.68
CA ALA A 505 -13.18 43.56 20.29
C ALA A 505 -14.10 42.73 19.34
N THR A 506 -14.02 41.42 19.57
CA THR A 506 -15.14 40.46 19.72
C THR A 506 -15.80 39.74 18.53
N GLN A 507 -16.11 38.47 18.86
CA GLN A 507 -17.18 37.60 18.38
C GLN A 507 -16.93 36.77 17.11
N ARG A 508 -17.48 35.56 16.96
CA ARG A 508 -17.95 34.45 17.83
C ARG A 508 -18.52 33.43 16.82
N ARG A 509 -18.35 32.13 17.10
CA ARG A 509 -19.27 30.99 16.81
C ARG A 509 -19.85 30.78 15.40
N ARG A 510 -19.67 29.55 14.90
CA ARG A 510 -20.68 28.47 14.65
C ARG A 510 -19.91 27.29 14.01
N VAL A 511 -19.83 26.09 14.56
CA VAL A 511 -20.85 25.02 14.68
C VAL A 511 -21.71 24.86 13.42
N ALA A 512 -21.31 23.90 12.59
CA ALA A 512 -22.13 22.80 12.07
C ALA A 512 -21.20 21.60 11.87
#